data_AF-A0A7X0TV99-F1
#
_entry.id   AF-A0A7X0TV99-F1
#
_cell.length_a   1.000
_cell.length_b   1.000
_cell.length_c   1.000
_cell.angle_alpha   90.00
_cell.angle_beta   90.00
_cell.angle_gamma   90.00
#
_symmetry.space_group_name_H-M   'P 1'
#
loop_
_entity.id
_entity.type
_entity.pdbx_description
1 polymer ?
#
loop_
_entity_poly.entity_id
_entity_poly.type
_entity_poly.pdbx_seq_one_letter_code
_entity_poly.pdbx_strand_id
1 'polypeptide(L)'
;MFIVRDVISTERIKGPILHIDSKPFDQLPSKSSININLQSFDKRYDFVKEHLKINFADLPGPLIDLARSYRAVLDDDSFRYSIEQYLNMGLSVDSSLMAFYEKEIVPVFSPRITVEIFGLIRMLATRNNREDVQVSKNTIIVCYDLTLDDWFHYSVDKCVAIVFVNTSVNSHAYLVARSMNLPIALVETNINQLPFHPGDIVEIDPMTNDIKILVTTK
;
A
#
# COMPACT_ATOMS: atom_id res chain seq x y z
N MET A 1 11.66 9.44 -18.63
CA MET A 1 10.58 9.74 -19.59
C MET A 1 9.27 9.40 -18.90
N PHE A 2 8.25 10.26 -19.00
CA PHE A 2 6.90 10.02 -18.46
C PHE A 2 6.05 9.49 -19.61
N ILE A 3 5.43 8.33 -19.44
CA ILE A 3 4.56 7.71 -20.43
C ILE A 3 3.30 7.23 -19.74
N VAL A 4 2.14 7.69 -20.20
CA VAL A 4 0.85 7.11 -19.82
C VAL A 4 0.61 5.90 -20.73
N ARG A 5 0.63 4.70 -20.15
CA ARG A 5 0.40 3.45 -20.88
C ARG A 5 -1.06 3.28 -21.27
N ASP A 6 -1.95 3.56 -20.32
CA ASP A 6 -3.37 3.25 -20.43
C ASP A 6 -4.18 4.14 -19.49
N VAL A 7 -5.41 4.45 -19.90
CA VAL A 7 -6.40 5.16 -19.10
C VAL A 7 -7.72 4.40 -19.19
N ILE A 8 -8.15 3.87 -18.07
CA ILE A 8 -9.38 3.11 -17.90
C ILE A 8 -10.41 4.04 -17.31
N SER A 9 -11.07 4.80 -18.19
CA SER A 9 -12.16 5.71 -17.87
C SER A 9 -12.99 5.95 -19.12
N THR A 10 -14.29 6.22 -18.97
CA THR A 10 -15.16 6.70 -20.06
C THR A 10 -15.22 8.23 -20.12
N GLU A 11 -14.75 8.92 -19.08
CA GLU A 11 -14.90 10.36 -18.92
C GLU A 11 -13.57 11.03 -18.55
N ARG A 12 -13.47 12.34 -18.81
CA ARG A 12 -12.36 13.16 -18.32
C ARG A 12 -12.51 13.42 -16.84
N ILE A 13 -11.44 13.23 -16.08
CA ILE A 13 -11.47 13.33 -14.63
C ILE A 13 -10.53 14.44 -14.18
N LYS A 14 -10.98 15.23 -13.21
CA LYS A 14 -10.21 16.35 -12.67
C LYS A 14 -10.15 16.27 -11.15
N GLY A 15 -8.99 16.58 -10.60
CA GLY A 15 -8.83 16.60 -9.15
C GLY A 15 -7.44 17.02 -8.70
N PRO A 16 -7.31 17.48 -7.43
CA PRO A 16 -6.01 17.63 -6.80
C PRO A 16 -5.33 16.27 -6.61
N ILE A 17 -4.01 16.25 -6.76
CA ILE A 17 -3.19 15.07 -6.55
C ILE A 17 -2.90 14.85 -5.06
N LEU A 18 -2.99 13.59 -4.64
CA LEU A 18 -2.41 13.09 -3.40
C LEU A 18 -1.41 11.97 -3.72
N HIS A 19 -0.17 12.10 -3.25
CA HIS A 19 0.79 11.00 -3.32
C HIS A 19 0.63 10.10 -2.09
N ILE A 20 0.37 8.82 -2.33
CA ILE A 20 0.43 7.80 -1.29
C ILE A 20 1.75 7.05 -1.47
N ASP A 21 2.71 7.41 -0.63
CA ASP A 21 4.03 6.81 -0.65
C ASP A 21 4.04 5.50 0.12
N SER A 22 4.18 4.40 -0.61
CA SER A 22 4.51 3.09 -0.05
C SER A 22 6.01 2.96 0.19
N LYS A 23 6.61 3.85 0.99
CA LYS A 23 8.03 3.77 1.31
C LYS A 23 8.35 2.48 2.09
N PRO A 24 9.49 1.81 1.80
CA PRO A 24 10.02 0.79 2.70
C PRO A 24 10.32 1.41 4.08
N PHE A 25 10.14 0.63 5.14
CA PHE A 25 10.39 1.11 6.50
C PHE A 25 11.87 1.40 6.71
N ASP A 26 12.16 2.49 7.42
CA ASP A 26 13.52 2.79 7.85
C ASP A 26 14.01 1.65 8.75
N GLN A 27 15.06 0.95 8.32
CA GLN A 27 15.76 -0.06 9.10
C GLN A 27 16.60 0.63 10.18
N LEU A 28 15.93 1.23 11.18
CA LEU A 28 16.65 1.82 12.30
C LEU A 28 16.97 0.71 13.31
N PRO A 29 18.26 0.54 13.69
CA PRO A 29 18.59 -0.31 14.82
C PRO A 29 17.90 0.23 16.07
N SER A 30 17.13 -0.62 16.73
CA SER A 30 16.49 -0.28 17.99
C SER A 30 17.54 -0.28 19.10
N LYS A 31 17.65 0.82 19.85
CA LYS A 31 18.35 0.85 21.15
C LYS A 31 17.48 0.29 22.29
N SER A 32 16.27 -0.18 21.99
CA SER A 32 15.31 -0.68 22.97
C SER A 32 15.62 -2.12 23.35
N SER A 33 15.32 -2.49 24.59
CA SER A 33 15.48 -3.86 25.07
C SER A 33 14.59 -4.85 24.32
N ILE A 34 14.99 -6.13 24.28
CA ILE A 34 14.24 -7.23 23.64
C ILE A 34 12.79 -7.26 24.14
N ASN A 35 12.57 -7.13 25.46
CA ASN A 35 11.23 -7.13 26.06
C ASN A 35 10.34 -5.99 25.52
N ILE A 36 10.90 -4.81 25.27
CA ILE A 36 10.15 -3.69 24.70
C ILE A 36 9.77 -3.99 23.25
N ASN A 37 10.68 -4.57 22.47
CA ASN A 37 10.38 -4.91 21.07
C ASN A 37 9.33 -6.03 20.98
N LEU A 38 9.42 -7.07 21.84
CA LEU A 38 8.40 -8.14 21.92
C LEU A 38 7.02 -7.58 22.27
N GLN A 39 6.92 -6.77 23.34
CA GLN A 39 5.66 -6.11 23.71
C GLN A 39 5.13 -5.19 22.61
N SER A 40 6.02 -4.50 21.88
CA SER A 40 5.62 -3.66 20.75
C SER A 40 5.08 -4.50 19.60
N PHE A 41 5.73 -5.62 19.28
CA PHE A 41 5.28 -6.56 18.27
C PHE A 41 3.92 -7.16 18.63
N ASP A 42 3.74 -7.67 19.86
CA ASP A 42 2.46 -8.25 20.33
C ASP A 42 1.30 -7.28 20.14
N LYS A 43 1.48 -6.02 20.59
CA LYS A 43 0.44 -4.99 20.45
C LYS A 43 0.06 -4.75 18.98
N ARG A 44 1.04 -4.72 18.08
CA ARG A 44 0.80 -4.50 16.65
C ARG A 44 0.16 -5.72 16.00
N TYR A 45 0.66 -6.90 16.34
CA TYR A 45 0.17 -8.18 15.85
C TYR A 45 -1.31 -8.37 16.23
N ASP A 46 -1.66 -8.18 17.51
CA ASP A 46 -3.04 -8.28 17.98
C ASP A 46 -3.93 -7.22 17.34
N PHE A 47 -3.45 -5.98 17.25
CA PHE A 47 -4.20 -4.90 16.59
C PHE A 47 -4.51 -5.25 15.13
N VAL A 48 -3.52 -5.68 14.34
CA VAL A 48 -3.74 -6.03 12.92
C VAL A 48 -4.66 -7.24 12.82
N LYS A 49 -4.48 -8.26 13.68
CA LYS A 49 -5.33 -9.44 13.71
C LYS A 49 -6.80 -9.09 14.00
N GLU A 50 -7.07 -8.20 14.95
CA GLU A 50 -8.42 -7.68 15.20
C GLU A 50 -8.92 -6.81 14.03
N HIS A 51 -8.07 -5.97 13.44
CA HIS A 51 -8.43 -5.14 12.30
C HIS A 51 -8.85 -5.98 11.08
N LEU A 52 -8.26 -7.16 10.91
CA LEU A 52 -8.62 -8.12 9.86
C LEU A 52 -9.82 -9.03 10.22
N LYS A 53 -10.42 -8.90 11.41
CA LYS A 53 -11.67 -9.58 11.78
C LYS A 53 -12.93 -8.81 11.37
N ILE A 54 -12.80 -7.59 10.84
CA ILE A 54 -13.94 -6.76 10.43
C ILE A 54 -14.80 -7.52 9.42
N ASN A 55 -16.13 -7.38 9.55
CA ASN A 55 -17.08 -8.04 8.65
C ASN A 55 -16.94 -7.46 7.24
N PHE A 56 -16.34 -8.23 6.34
CA PHE A 56 -16.05 -7.81 4.97
C PHE A 56 -17.24 -7.88 4.01
N ALA A 57 -18.47 -7.93 4.52
CA ALA A 57 -19.68 -8.11 3.71
C ALA A 57 -19.84 -7.03 2.62
N ASP A 58 -19.34 -5.82 2.87
CA ASP A 58 -19.45 -4.68 1.95
C ASP A 58 -18.15 -4.37 1.19
N LEU A 59 -17.10 -5.17 1.36
CA LEU A 59 -15.84 -4.95 0.63
C LEU A 59 -15.84 -5.61 -0.75
N PRO A 60 -15.12 -5.03 -1.72
CA PRO A 60 -14.84 -5.69 -2.99
C PRO A 60 -14.16 -7.04 -2.78
N GLY A 61 -14.58 -8.07 -3.53
CA GLY A 61 -14.05 -9.43 -3.45
C GLY A 61 -12.52 -9.52 -3.37
N PRO A 62 -11.75 -8.81 -4.22
CA PRO A 62 -10.30 -8.83 -4.15
C PRO A 62 -9.71 -8.32 -2.82
N LEU A 63 -10.37 -7.36 -2.13
CA LEU A 63 -9.96 -6.93 -0.78
C LEU A 63 -10.25 -8.00 0.27
N ILE A 64 -11.39 -8.69 0.15
CA ILE A 64 -11.74 -9.81 1.05
C ILE A 64 -10.69 -10.91 0.94
N ASP A 65 -10.31 -11.27 -0.29
CA ASP A 65 -9.33 -12.33 -0.53
C ASP A 65 -7.93 -11.95 -0.06
N LEU A 66 -7.55 -10.67 -0.20
CA LEU A 66 -6.31 -10.15 0.35
C LEU A 66 -6.32 -10.20 1.89
N ALA A 67 -7.41 -9.77 2.52
CA ALA A 67 -7.56 -9.81 3.98
C ALA A 67 -7.52 -11.24 4.54
N ARG A 68 -8.15 -12.19 3.84
CA ARG A 68 -8.08 -13.63 4.17
C ARG A 68 -6.66 -14.17 4.05
N SER A 69 -5.94 -13.77 3.01
CA SER A 69 -4.55 -14.19 2.80
C SER A 69 -3.64 -13.66 3.91
N TYR A 70 -3.81 -12.40 4.31
CA TYR A 70 -3.05 -11.81 5.42
C TYR A 70 -3.35 -12.51 6.73
N ARG A 71 -4.63 -12.79 6.99
CA ARG A 71 -5.05 -13.53 8.17
C ARG A 71 -4.48 -14.94 8.20
N ALA A 72 -4.41 -15.63 7.07
CA ALA A 72 -3.82 -16.96 6.99
C ALA A 72 -2.32 -16.95 7.39
N VAL A 73 -1.57 -15.93 6.98
CA VAL A 73 -0.17 -15.75 7.42
C VAL A 73 -0.08 -15.45 8.91
N LEU A 74 -0.97 -14.60 9.43
CA LEU A 74 -0.98 -14.29 10.87
C LEU A 74 -1.39 -15.50 11.71
N ASP A 75 -2.36 -16.30 11.28
CA ASP A 75 -2.83 -17.48 12.00
C ASP A 75 -1.84 -18.67 11.90
N ASP A 76 -0.78 -18.55 11.11
CA ASP A 76 0.34 -19.50 11.09
C ASP A 76 1.33 -19.21 12.23
N ASP A 77 1.44 -20.15 13.18
CA ASP A 77 2.35 -20.03 14.32
C ASP A 77 3.82 -19.86 13.91
N SER A 78 4.22 -20.36 12.73
CA SER A 78 5.59 -20.23 12.23
C SER A 78 5.96 -18.78 11.92
N PHE A 79 5.00 -17.96 11.45
CA PHE A 79 5.23 -16.54 11.20
C PHE A 79 5.63 -15.82 12.49
N ARG A 80 4.82 -15.99 13.54
CA ARG A 80 5.06 -15.37 14.85
C ARG A 80 6.40 -15.86 15.42
N TYR A 81 6.64 -17.16 15.36
CA TYR A 81 7.88 -17.76 15.85
C TYR A 81 9.12 -17.16 15.16
N SER A 82 9.12 -17.03 13.83
CA SER A 82 10.24 -16.44 13.09
C SER A 82 10.52 -14.99 13.51
N ILE A 83 9.48 -14.17 13.68
CA ILE A 83 9.65 -12.79 14.15
C ILE A 83 10.24 -12.75 15.57
N GLU A 84 9.74 -13.57 16.49
CA GLU A 84 10.27 -13.65 17.85
C GLU A 84 11.74 -14.10 17.88
N GLN A 85 12.17 -15.01 16.99
CA GLN A 85 13.58 -15.38 16.86
C GLN A 85 14.46 -14.18 16.46
N TYR A 86 14.05 -13.41 15.45
CA TYR A 86 14.78 -12.21 15.03
C TYR A 86 14.84 -11.14 16.12
N LEU A 87 13.76 -10.96 16.88
CA LEU A 87 13.73 -10.07 18.04
C LEU A 87 14.71 -10.53 19.14
N ASN A 88 14.78 -11.84 19.40
CA ASN A 88 15.73 -12.41 20.36
C ASN A 88 17.19 -12.28 19.92
N MET A 89 17.44 -12.12 18.60
CA MET A 89 18.77 -11.76 18.07
C MET A 89 19.10 -10.26 18.24
N GLY A 90 18.22 -9.48 18.87
CA GLY A 90 18.42 -8.05 19.15
C GLY A 90 17.97 -7.12 18.02
N LEU A 91 17.23 -7.61 17.03
CA LEU A 91 16.67 -6.75 15.98
C LEU A 91 15.49 -5.93 16.50
N SER A 92 15.23 -4.78 15.85
CA SER A 92 13.99 -4.03 16.05
C SER A 92 12.80 -4.81 15.47
N VAL A 93 11.57 -4.40 15.80
CA VAL A 93 10.36 -4.99 15.20
C VAL A 93 10.40 -4.87 13.67
N ASP A 94 10.68 -3.66 13.17
CA ASP A 94 10.68 -3.40 11.72
C ASP A 94 11.84 -4.15 11.02
N SER A 95 13.02 -4.23 11.64
CA SER A 95 14.13 -5.05 11.12
C SER A 95 13.84 -6.56 11.16
N SER A 96 13.09 -7.03 12.15
CA SER A 96 12.68 -8.45 12.24
C SER A 96 11.67 -8.82 11.17
N LEU A 97 10.69 -7.93 10.94
CA LEU A 97 9.72 -8.04 9.85
C LEU A 97 10.41 -8.07 8.48
N MET A 98 11.40 -7.19 8.26
CA MET A 98 12.20 -7.21 7.03
C MET A 98 13.10 -8.44 6.92
N ALA A 99 13.70 -8.91 8.01
CA ALA A 99 14.51 -10.13 8.00
C ALA A 99 13.68 -11.36 7.60
N PHE A 100 12.46 -11.48 8.15
CA PHE A 100 11.50 -12.51 7.74
C PHE A 100 11.17 -12.40 6.25
N TYR A 101 10.85 -11.19 5.77
CA TYR A 101 10.58 -10.96 4.36
C TYR A 101 11.71 -11.41 3.44
N GLU A 102 12.92 -10.94 3.70
CA GLU A 102 14.06 -11.15 2.81
C GLU A 102 14.59 -12.59 2.86
N LYS A 103 14.50 -13.24 4.02
CA LYS A 103 15.10 -14.58 4.24
C LYS A 103 14.12 -15.73 4.05
N GLU A 104 12.84 -15.52 4.31
CA GLU A 104 11.84 -16.60 4.32
C GLU A 104 10.81 -16.43 3.21
N ILE A 105 10.48 -15.19 2.83
CA ILE A 105 9.45 -14.94 1.80
C ILE A 105 10.05 -14.84 0.40
N VAL A 106 10.95 -13.87 0.19
CA VAL A 106 11.54 -13.59 -1.13
C VAL A 106 12.16 -14.83 -1.81
N PRO A 107 12.85 -15.74 -1.10
CA PRO A 107 13.47 -16.90 -1.75
C PRO A 107 12.49 -18.01 -2.15
N VAL A 108 11.31 -18.06 -1.52
CA VAL A 108 10.38 -19.19 -1.62
C VAL A 108 9.19 -18.86 -2.52
N PHE A 109 8.71 -17.62 -2.48
CA PHE A 109 7.49 -17.21 -3.16
C PHE A 109 7.76 -16.45 -4.45
N SER A 110 6.80 -16.53 -5.38
CA SER A 110 6.84 -15.74 -6.61
C SER A 110 6.80 -14.23 -6.31
N PRO A 111 7.37 -13.36 -7.17
CA PRO A 111 7.38 -11.91 -6.96
C PRO A 111 6.00 -11.32 -6.63
N ARG A 112 4.95 -11.86 -7.24
CA ARG A 112 3.56 -11.44 -6.98
C ARG A 112 3.17 -11.69 -5.51
N ILE A 113 3.36 -12.91 -5.02
CA ILE A 113 2.99 -13.27 -3.64
C ILE A 113 3.85 -12.50 -2.64
N THR A 114 5.13 -12.33 -2.97
CA THR A 114 6.09 -11.57 -2.18
C THR A 114 5.63 -10.12 -1.97
N VAL A 115 5.17 -9.42 -3.01
CA VAL A 115 4.60 -8.06 -2.89
C VAL A 115 3.39 -8.01 -1.95
N GLU A 116 2.52 -9.02 -1.98
CA GLU A 116 1.36 -9.05 -1.09
C GLU A 116 1.73 -9.24 0.37
N ILE A 117 2.64 -10.19 0.66
CA ILE A 117 3.13 -10.41 2.02
C ILE A 117 3.88 -9.16 2.53
N PHE A 118 4.58 -8.45 1.65
CA PHE A 118 5.17 -7.16 1.99
C PHE A 118 4.11 -6.17 2.48
N GLY A 119 2.91 -6.16 1.90
CA GLY A 119 1.80 -5.33 2.39
C GLY A 119 1.31 -5.68 3.80
N LEU A 120 1.31 -6.96 4.20
CA LEU A 120 1.05 -7.37 5.58
C LEU A 120 2.16 -6.88 6.52
N ILE A 121 3.42 -7.07 6.12
CA ILE A 121 4.58 -6.57 6.85
C ILE A 121 4.47 -5.04 7.01
N ARG A 122 3.95 -4.34 6.00
CA ARG A 122 3.66 -2.92 6.10
C ARG A 122 2.59 -2.55 7.12
N MET A 123 1.56 -3.38 7.31
CA MET A 123 0.56 -3.19 8.36
C MET A 123 1.13 -3.37 9.78
N LEU A 124 2.09 -4.29 9.94
CA LEU A 124 2.71 -4.61 11.23
C LEU A 124 3.86 -3.68 11.62
N ALA A 125 4.46 -3.01 10.64
CA ALA A 125 5.55 -2.07 10.88
C ALA A 125 5.05 -0.76 11.53
N THR A 126 5.98 -0.02 12.12
CA THR A 126 5.65 1.15 12.95
C THR A 126 4.88 2.21 12.15
N ARG A 127 3.62 2.49 12.54
CA ARG A 127 2.71 3.50 11.92
C ARG A 127 3.10 4.96 12.17
N ASN A 128 4.22 5.24 12.84
CA ASN A 128 4.47 6.50 13.54
C ASN A 128 4.52 7.78 12.69
N ASN A 129 4.50 7.70 11.35
CA ASN A 129 4.66 8.87 10.48
C ASN A 129 3.58 9.00 9.39
N ARG A 130 2.47 8.25 9.44
CA ARG A 130 1.36 8.54 8.52
C ARG A 130 0.58 9.72 9.06
N GLU A 131 0.75 10.88 8.43
CA GLU A 131 -0.15 12.02 8.65
C GLU A 131 -1.60 11.54 8.42
N ASP A 132 -2.55 12.01 9.24
CA ASP A 132 -3.99 11.78 9.07
C ASP A 132 -4.48 12.50 7.79
N VAL A 133 -4.05 12.03 6.63
CA VAL A 133 -4.47 12.55 5.34
C VAL A 133 -5.73 11.80 4.94
N GLN A 134 -6.87 12.47 5.04
CA GLN A 134 -8.12 11.93 4.53
C GLN A 134 -8.26 12.26 3.04
N VAL A 135 -8.53 11.25 2.22
CA VAL A 135 -8.85 11.43 0.80
C VAL A 135 -10.21 12.12 0.69
N SER A 136 -10.25 13.28 0.01
CA SER A 136 -11.51 13.94 -0.31
C SER A 136 -12.14 13.36 -1.59
N LYS A 137 -13.46 13.55 -1.74
CA LYS A 137 -14.25 13.01 -2.86
C LYS A 137 -13.86 13.51 -4.26
N ASN A 138 -12.85 14.37 -4.36
CA ASN A 138 -12.36 14.96 -5.62
C ASN A 138 -10.89 14.65 -5.85
N THR A 139 -10.23 13.88 -4.98
CA THR A 139 -8.77 13.64 -5.05
C THR A 139 -8.43 12.56 -6.06
N ILE A 140 -7.34 12.79 -6.80
CA ILE A 140 -6.67 11.77 -7.62
C ILE A 140 -5.49 11.23 -6.80
N ILE A 141 -5.50 9.93 -6.54
CA ILE A 141 -4.41 9.26 -5.82
C ILE A 141 -3.31 8.91 -6.81
N VAL A 142 -2.05 9.12 -6.44
CA VAL A 142 -0.87 8.70 -7.19
C VAL A 142 -0.03 7.77 -6.30
N CYS A 143 0.27 6.56 -6.77
CA CYS A 143 1.01 5.57 -5.99
C CYS A 143 1.69 4.51 -6.86
N TYR A 144 2.68 3.80 -6.31
CA TYR A 144 3.23 2.59 -6.94
C TYR A 144 2.34 1.36 -6.70
N ASP A 145 1.77 1.28 -5.51
CA ASP A 145 0.86 0.21 -5.10
C ASP A 145 0.04 0.65 -3.90
N LEU A 146 -1.05 -0.07 -3.60
CA LEU A 146 -1.89 0.15 -2.42
C LEU A 146 -2.07 -1.16 -1.65
N THR A 147 -1.58 -1.18 -0.42
CA THR A 147 -1.78 -2.29 0.51
C THR A 147 -3.17 -2.23 1.13
N LEU A 148 -3.61 -3.34 1.73
CA LEU A 148 -4.88 -3.40 2.46
C LEU A 148 -5.02 -2.29 3.50
N ASP A 149 -3.93 -1.93 4.19
CA ASP A 149 -3.90 -0.81 5.14
C ASP A 149 -4.26 0.52 4.47
N ASP A 150 -3.71 0.75 3.26
CA ASP A 150 -3.89 1.99 2.52
C ASP A 150 -5.36 2.16 2.14
N TRP A 151 -6.03 1.08 1.71
CA TRP A 151 -7.46 1.07 1.41
C TRP A 151 -8.31 1.50 2.61
N PHE A 152 -8.04 0.97 3.81
CA PHE A 152 -8.79 1.29 5.01
C PHE A 152 -8.47 2.67 5.58
N HIS A 153 -7.18 3.02 5.65
CA HIS A 153 -6.73 4.23 6.29
C HIS A 153 -7.10 5.48 5.47
N TYR A 154 -6.88 5.45 4.16
CA TYR A 154 -7.10 6.61 3.31
C TYR A 154 -8.55 6.73 2.81
N SER A 155 -9.42 5.73 3.02
CA SER A 155 -10.72 5.64 2.33
C SER A 155 -10.55 5.81 0.82
N VAL A 156 -9.69 4.99 0.22
CA VAL A 156 -9.35 5.05 -1.22
C VAL A 156 -10.60 4.96 -2.09
N ASP A 157 -11.65 4.29 -1.60
CA ASP A 157 -12.97 4.19 -2.22
C ASP A 157 -13.62 5.55 -2.54
N LYS A 158 -13.20 6.62 -1.88
CA LYS A 158 -13.73 7.98 -2.09
C LYS A 158 -12.99 8.78 -3.16
N CYS A 159 -11.84 8.33 -3.65
CA CYS A 159 -11.09 9.06 -4.66
C CYS A 159 -11.84 9.11 -6.01
N VAL A 160 -11.52 10.08 -6.87
CA VAL A 160 -12.12 10.18 -8.22
C VAL A 160 -11.36 9.38 -9.26
N ALA A 161 -10.08 9.10 -9.02
CA ALA A 161 -9.24 8.25 -9.86
C ALA A 161 -7.96 7.85 -9.12
N ILE A 162 -7.31 6.80 -9.65
CA ILE A 162 -6.00 6.35 -9.20
C ILE A 162 -5.02 6.36 -10.39
N VAL A 163 -3.87 6.97 -10.19
CA VAL A 163 -2.70 6.90 -11.08
C VAL A 163 -1.70 5.94 -10.47
N PHE A 164 -1.54 4.79 -11.13
CA PHE A 164 -0.61 3.74 -10.76
C PHE A 164 0.71 3.91 -11.51
N VAL A 165 1.81 4.03 -10.77
CA VAL A 165 3.16 4.21 -11.32
C VAL A 165 3.87 2.85 -11.33
N ASN A 166 4.29 2.38 -12.50
CA ASN A 166 4.95 1.08 -12.71
C ASN A 166 4.21 -0.14 -12.13
N THR A 167 2.92 -0.04 -11.85
CA THR A 167 2.11 -1.13 -11.32
C THR A 167 1.73 -2.12 -12.42
N SER A 168 1.64 -3.41 -12.08
CA SER A 168 1.14 -4.45 -12.99
C SER A 168 -0.38 -4.47 -13.03
N VAL A 169 -0.97 -4.74 -14.20
CA VAL A 169 -2.42 -4.96 -14.37
C VAL A 169 -2.96 -6.18 -13.61
N ASN A 170 -2.07 -7.00 -13.05
CA ASN A 170 -2.41 -8.16 -12.23
C ASN A 170 -2.14 -7.92 -10.73
N SER A 171 -1.75 -6.71 -10.31
CA SER A 171 -1.57 -6.39 -8.88
C SER A 171 -2.92 -6.35 -8.16
N HIS A 172 -2.94 -6.65 -6.85
CA HIS A 172 -4.19 -6.59 -6.10
C HIS A 172 -4.74 -5.16 -6.05
N ALA A 173 -3.91 -4.13 -5.87
CA ALA A 173 -4.39 -2.75 -5.88
C ALA A 173 -5.11 -2.38 -7.18
N TYR A 174 -4.56 -2.78 -8.34
CA TYR A 174 -5.20 -2.55 -9.62
C TYR A 174 -6.52 -3.33 -9.75
N LEU A 175 -6.53 -4.61 -9.37
CA LEU A 175 -7.73 -5.45 -9.43
C LEU A 175 -8.84 -4.95 -8.49
N VAL A 176 -8.48 -4.50 -7.30
CA VAL A 176 -9.40 -3.86 -6.34
C VAL A 176 -9.99 -2.60 -6.96
N ALA A 177 -9.14 -1.67 -7.42
CA ALA A 177 -9.59 -0.42 -8.03
C ALA A 177 -10.55 -0.67 -9.20
N ARG A 178 -10.21 -1.63 -10.07
CA ARG A 178 -11.07 -2.03 -11.19
C ARG A 178 -12.40 -2.62 -10.71
N SER A 179 -12.39 -3.46 -9.68
CA SER A 179 -13.63 -4.05 -9.13
C SER A 179 -14.58 -3.02 -8.50
N MET A 180 -14.04 -1.87 -8.11
CA MET A 180 -14.80 -0.73 -7.60
C MET A 180 -15.25 0.24 -8.69
N ASN A 181 -14.93 -0.05 -9.96
CA ASN A 181 -15.10 0.86 -11.10
C ASN A 181 -14.42 2.23 -10.88
N LEU A 182 -13.33 2.25 -10.11
CA LEU A 182 -12.53 3.47 -9.99
C LEU A 182 -11.79 3.68 -11.31
N PRO A 183 -11.80 4.91 -11.85
CA PRO A 183 -10.99 5.24 -13.00
C PRO A 183 -9.50 5.10 -12.69
N ILE A 184 -8.75 4.51 -13.63
CA ILE A 184 -7.34 4.19 -13.45
C ILE A 184 -6.51 4.76 -14.59
N ALA A 185 -5.36 5.35 -14.28
CA ALA A 185 -4.31 5.61 -15.26
C ALA A 185 -3.05 4.83 -14.89
N LEU A 186 -2.41 4.19 -15.87
CA LEU A 186 -1.15 3.48 -15.71
C LEU A 186 -0.02 4.33 -16.28
N VAL A 187 1.03 4.57 -15.49
CA VAL A 187 2.15 5.41 -15.88
C VAL A 187 3.46 4.64 -15.74
N GLU A 188 4.33 4.74 -16.74
CA GLU A 188 5.73 4.31 -16.65
C GLU A 188 6.65 5.48 -16.36
N THR A 189 7.07 5.61 -15.12
CA THR A 189 8.11 6.57 -14.73
C THR A 189 8.59 6.32 -13.31
N ASN A 190 9.56 7.09 -12.82
CA ASN A 190 9.79 7.17 -11.37
C ASN A 190 8.81 8.21 -10.78
N ILE A 191 8.18 7.94 -9.63
CA ILE A 191 7.28 8.88 -8.97
C ILE A 191 7.92 10.26 -8.76
N ASN A 192 9.23 10.31 -8.51
CA ASN A 192 10.00 11.54 -8.35
C ASN A 192 10.30 12.27 -9.67
N GLN A 193 9.99 11.65 -10.81
CA GLN A 193 10.11 12.20 -12.16
C GLN A 193 8.74 12.55 -12.77
N LEU A 194 7.65 12.41 -12.01
CA LEU A 194 6.34 12.86 -12.45
C LEU A 194 6.38 14.39 -12.63
N PRO A 195 5.70 14.91 -13.66
CA PRO A 195 5.67 16.35 -13.92
C PRO A 195 4.78 17.13 -12.95
N PHE A 196 4.03 16.44 -12.09
CA PHE A 196 3.07 16.99 -11.14
C PHE A 196 3.38 16.58 -9.70
N HIS A 197 2.97 17.42 -8.76
CA HIS A 197 3.24 17.30 -7.33
C HIS A 197 1.94 17.18 -6.51
N PRO A 198 2.02 16.71 -5.25
CA PRO A 198 0.88 16.76 -4.33
C PRO A 198 0.26 18.17 -4.27
N GLY A 199 -1.06 18.25 -4.37
CA GLY A 199 -1.81 19.50 -4.42
C GLY A 199 -2.11 20.03 -5.83
N ASP A 200 -1.32 19.66 -6.85
CA ASP A 200 -1.55 20.08 -8.22
C ASP A 200 -2.90 19.55 -8.73
N ILE A 201 -3.60 20.37 -9.51
CA ILE A 201 -4.87 19.97 -10.14
C ILE A 201 -4.55 19.44 -11.53
N VAL A 202 -4.90 18.18 -11.79
CA VAL A 202 -4.68 17.53 -13.08
C VAL A 202 -5.98 17.08 -13.74
N GLU A 203 -5.94 16.90 -15.05
CA GLU A 203 -6.96 16.25 -15.87
C GLU A 203 -6.40 14.92 -16.41
N ILE A 204 -7.13 13.82 -16.20
CA ILE A 204 -6.88 12.53 -16.85
C ILE A 204 -7.82 12.45 -18.07
N ASP A 205 -7.25 12.34 -19.27
CA ASP A 205 -8.00 12.29 -20.53
C ASP A 205 -7.92 10.89 -21.18
N PRO A 206 -8.99 10.08 -21.13
CA PRO A 206 -9.00 8.76 -21.75
C PRO A 206 -8.96 8.81 -23.28
N MET A 207 -9.34 9.92 -23.91
CA MET A 207 -9.35 10.03 -25.38
C MET A 207 -7.95 10.18 -25.96
N THR A 208 -7.03 10.77 -25.20
CA THR A 208 -5.64 10.98 -25.61
C THR A 208 -4.66 10.10 -24.86
N ASN A 209 -5.12 9.29 -23.89
CA ASN A 209 -4.29 8.57 -22.93
C ASN A 209 -3.23 9.49 -22.33
N ASP A 210 -3.65 10.60 -21.73
CA ASP A 210 -2.73 11.63 -21.24
C ASP A 210 -3.18 12.21 -19.88
N ILE A 211 -2.22 12.76 -19.13
CA ILE A 211 -2.47 13.47 -17.87
C ILE A 211 -1.92 14.89 -18.00
N LYS A 212 -2.80 15.89 -17.92
CA LYS A 212 -2.48 17.31 -18.11
C LYS A 212 -2.58 18.06 -16.80
N ILE A 213 -1.57 18.90 -16.52
CA ILE A 213 -1.60 19.81 -15.37
C ILE A 213 -2.48 21.01 -15.73
N LEU A 214 -3.51 21.26 -14.93
CA LEU A 214 -4.42 22.40 -15.09
C LEU A 214 -3.98 23.57 -14.22
N VAL A 215 -3.58 23.30 -12.97
CA VAL A 215 -3.16 24.30 -11.99
C VAL A 215 -2.00 23.73 -11.18
N THR A 216 -0.91 24.48 -11.08
CA THR A 216 0.21 24.15 -10.20
C THR A 216 0.04 24.86 -8.86
N THR A 217 0.09 24.12 -7.77
CA THR A 217 0.20 24.70 -6.42
C THR A 217 1.67 24.92 -6.10
N LYS A 218 2.04 26.18 -5.79
CA LYS A 218 3.40 26.54 -5.36
C LYS A 218 3.70 26.06 -3.95
#